data_AF-A0A7H4L1B8-F1
#
_entry.id   AF-A0A7H4L1B8-F1
#
_cell.length_a   1.000
_cell.length_b   1.000
_cell.length_c   1.000
_cell.angle_alpha   90.00
_cell.angle_beta   90.00
_cell.angle_gamma   90.00
#
_symmetry.space_group_name_H-M   'P 1'
#
loop_
_entity.id
_entity.type
_entity.pdbx_description
1 polymer ?
#
loop_
_entity_poly.entity_id
_entity_poly.type
_entity_poly.pdbx_seq_one_letter_code
_entity_poly.pdbx_strand_id
1 'polypeptide(L)'
;QGLKYHVFMTLKGKLPTELHNDELYIITGSNNGAYQDIDWINKLKEWIRNAVTQKTKILGVCFGHQVIAEALGGKVIPYPGGFGIGIRTSKIITDDAKKYFTNGEINLLYLHHDQVVELPKDAICFLTDDFCKYGG
;
A
#
# COMPACT_ATOMS: atom_id res chain seq x y z
N GLN A 1 11.86 2.98 25.82
CA GLN A 1 12.27 3.96 24.80
C GLN A 1 11.21 3.96 23.70
N GLY A 2 10.73 5.12 23.27
CA GLY A 2 9.65 5.23 22.28
C GLY A 2 10.15 5.16 20.84
N LEU A 3 9.23 4.89 19.91
CA LEU A 3 9.49 4.98 18.46
C LEU A 3 9.82 6.43 18.07
N LYS A 4 10.84 6.62 17.25
CA LYS A 4 11.13 7.90 16.57
C LYS A 4 10.62 7.79 15.14
N TYR A 5 10.09 8.90 14.61
CA TYR A 5 9.62 8.95 13.24
C TYR A 5 10.01 10.28 12.59
N HIS A 6 10.17 10.23 11.27
CA HIS A 6 10.43 11.38 10.41
C HIS A 6 9.35 11.45 9.34
N VAL A 7 8.84 12.64 9.05
CA VAL A 7 7.77 12.85 8.08
C VAL A 7 8.35 13.48 6.81
N PHE A 8 8.13 12.83 5.68
CA PHE A 8 8.53 13.31 4.36
C PHE A 8 7.31 13.74 3.57
N MET A 9 7.25 15.02 3.20
CA MET A 9 6.16 15.57 2.40
C MET A 9 6.41 15.27 0.91
N THR A 10 6.00 14.08 0.46
CA THR A 10 6.19 13.61 -0.93
C THR A 10 5.55 14.53 -1.96
N LEU A 11 4.40 15.12 -1.64
CA LEU A 11 3.74 16.17 -2.45
C LEU A 11 4.64 17.37 -2.74
N LYS A 12 5.63 17.65 -1.88
CA LYS A 12 6.63 18.71 -2.04
C LYS A 12 7.96 18.18 -2.61
N GLY A 13 7.94 16.97 -3.18
CA GLY A 13 9.12 16.29 -3.71
C GLY A 13 10.11 15.81 -2.65
N LYS A 14 9.73 15.79 -1.37
CA LYS A 14 10.60 15.31 -0.28
C LYS A 14 10.43 13.81 -0.11
N LEU A 15 11.52 13.08 -0.31
CA LEU A 15 11.64 11.64 -0.07
C LEU A 15 12.92 11.38 0.74
N PRO A 16 13.00 10.25 1.47
CA PRO A 16 14.25 9.80 2.06
C PRO A 16 15.31 9.62 0.96
N THR A 17 16.48 10.22 1.14
CA THR A 17 17.61 10.10 0.20
C THR A 17 18.46 8.86 0.48
N GLU A 18 18.46 8.41 1.72
CA GLU A 18 19.15 7.20 2.18
C GLU A 18 18.10 6.21 2.69
N LEU A 19 18.39 4.92 2.52
CA LEU A 19 17.54 3.82 2.96
C LEU A 19 18.29 2.98 3.97
N HIS A 20 17.65 2.70 5.10
CA HIS A 20 18.22 1.90 6.17
C HIS A 20 17.37 0.64 6.41
N ASN A 21 18.01 -0.52 6.48
CA ASN A 21 17.31 -1.82 6.55
C ASN A 21 16.73 -2.13 7.94
N ASP A 22 17.14 -1.39 8.96
CA ASP A 22 16.61 -1.42 10.32
C ASP A 22 15.42 -0.47 10.52
N GLU A 23 15.06 0.33 9.50
CA GLU A 23 13.91 1.23 9.53
C GLU A 23 12.67 0.64 8.84
N LEU A 24 11.51 1.24 9.11
CA LEU A 24 10.25 0.99 8.42
C LEU A 24 9.79 2.27 7.74
N TYR A 25 9.53 2.20 6.44
CA TYR A 25 8.99 3.32 5.68
C TYR A 25 7.48 3.13 5.47
N ILE A 26 6.68 4.07 5.94
CA ILE A 26 5.21 4.01 5.85
C ILE A 26 4.73 5.03 4.80
N ILE A 27 4.03 4.53 3.78
CA ILE A 27 3.38 5.35 2.76
C ILE A 27 1.89 5.43 3.08
N THR A 28 1.41 6.63 3.34
CA THR A 28 0.03 6.88 3.79
C THR A 28 -0.95 7.06 2.63
N GLY A 29 -2.22 7.30 2.96
CA GLY A 29 -3.28 7.63 2.00
C GLY A 29 -3.05 8.95 1.25
N SER A 30 -3.78 9.12 0.15
CA SER A 30 -3.83 10.32 -0.70
C SER A 30 -5.18 10.39 -1.41
N ASN A 31 -5.60 11.59 -1.79
CA ASN A 31 -6.77 11.78 -2.66
C ASN A 31 -6.44 11.61 -4.16
N ASN A 32 -5.16 11.46 -4.50
CA ASN A 32 -4.71 11.22 -5.87
C ASN A 32 -4.79 9.73 -6.19
N GLY A 33 -5.01 9.40 -7.46
CA GLY A 33 -4.98 8.02 -7.95
C GLY A 33 -3.54 7.56 -8.20
N ALA A 34 -3.20 6.33 -7.82
CA ALA A 34 -1.85 5.79 -7.98
C ALA A 34 -1.41 5.67 -9.45
N TYR A 35 -2.35 5.56 -10.38
CA TYR A 35 -2.14 5.51 -11.83
C TYR A 35 -1.93 6.88 -12.48
N GLN A 36 -2.15 7.98 -11.74
CA GLN A 36 -2.06 9.33 -12.32
C GLN A 36 -0.60 9.68 -12.66
N ASP A 37 -0.41 10.28 -13.84
CA ASP A 37 0.87 10.79 -14.29
C ASP A 37 1.16 12.16 -13.66
N ILE A 38 1.66 12.13 -12.42
CA ILE A 38 2.00 13.32 -11.63
C ILE A 38 3.44 13.16 -11.13
N ASP A 39 4.26 14.20 -11.28
CA ASP A 39 5.70 14.18 -10.97
C ASP A 39 6.06 13.54 -9.63
N TRP A 40 5.35 13.90 -8.55
CA TRP A 40 5.65 13.37 -7.22
C TRP A 40 5.26 11.89 -7.08
N ILE A 41 4.20 11.44 -7.78
CA ILE A 41 3.78 10.04 -7.83
C ILE A 41 4.83 9.24 -8.59
N ASN A 42 5.29 9.75 -9.73
CA ASN A 42 6.32 9.10 -10.54
C ASN A 42 7.63 8.94 -9.76
N LYS A 43 8.07 10.00 -9.07
CA LYS A 43 9.24 9.97 -8.16
C LYS A 43 9.04 8.99 -7.01
N LEU A 44 7.84 8.91 -6.44
CA LEU A 44 7.53 7.93 -5.40
C LEU A 44 7.57 6.50 -5.94
N LYS A 45 7.02 6.23 -7.12
CA LYS A 45 7.11 4.91 -7.78
C LYS A 45 8.56 4.50 -8.03
N GLU A 46 9.41 5.43 -8.47
CA GLU A 46 10.85 5.20 -8.64
C GLU A 46 11.54 4.89 -7.31
N TRP A 47 11.26 5.68 -6.27
CA TRP A 47 11.78 5.45 -4.94
C TRP A 47 11.36 4.08 -4.37
N ILE A 48 10.11 3.66 -4.58
CA ILE A 48 9.60 2.35 -4.16
C ILE A 48 10.39 1.22 -4.85
N ARG A 49 10.61 1.31 -6.17
CA ARG A 49 11.41 0.31 -6.90
C ARG A 49 12.83 0.20 -6.36
N ASN A 50 13.46 1.34 -6.06
CA ASN A 50 14.78 1.36 -5.44
C ASN A 50 14.76 0.72 -4.04
N ALA A 51 13.79 1.07 -3.20
CA ALA A 51 13.67 0.52 -1.86
C ALA A 51 13.44 -1.00 -1.84
N VAL A 52 12.60 -1.51 -2.75
CA VAL A 52 12.40 -2.96 -2.90
C VAL A 52 13.67 -3.65 -3.38
N THR A 53 14.41 -3.04 -4.31
CA THR A 53 15.71 -3.57 -4.79
C THR A 53 16.73 -3.69 -3.66
N GLN A 54 16.71 -2.74 -2.72
CA GLN A 54 17.57 -2.73 -1.54
C GLN A 54 17.05 -3.59 -0.37
N LYS A 55 15.91 -4.27 -0.56
CA LYS A 55 15.22 -5.09 0.47
C LYS A 55 14.81 -4.28 1.72
N THR A 56 14.54 -2.99 1.53
CA THR A 56 14.05 -2.11 2.57
C THR A 56 12.59 -2.41 2.89
N LYS A 57 12.21 -2.31 4.17
CA LYS A 57 10.83 -2.59 4.63
C LYS A 57 9.92 -1.40 4.35
N ILE A 58 8.84 -1.64 3.60
CA ILE A 58 7.84 -0.63 3.26
C ILE A 58 6.45 -1.15 3.68
N LEU A 59 5.64 -0.29 4.26
CA LEU A 59 4.22 -0.51 4.52
C LEU A 59 3.40 0.56 3.79
N GLY A 60 2.45 0.13 2.95
CA GLY A 60 1.53 1.02 2.26
C GLY A 60 0.10 0.92 2.83
N VAL A 61 -0.56 2.06 3.05
CA VAL A 61 -1.95 2.12 3.52
C VAL A 61 -2.80 2.92 2.55
N CYS A 62 -3.96 2.39 2.14
CA CYS A 62 -4.83 3.00 1.12
C CYS A 62 -4.04 3.32 -0.17
N PHE A 63 -3.95 4.57 -0.61
CA PHE A 63 -3.07 4.98 -1.70
C PHE A 63 -1.66 4.39 -1.61
N GLY A 64 -1.09 4.27 -0.41
CA GLY A 64 0.22 3.67 -0.20
C GLY A 64 0.33 2.23 -0.71
N HIS A 65 -0.68 1.37 -0.46
CA HIS A 65 -0.64 -0.01 -0.97
C HIS A 65 -0.82 -0.03 -2.49
N GLN A 66 -1.63 0.89 -3.01
CA GLN A 66 -1.92 1.03 -4.45
C GLN A 66 -0.69 1.48 -5.23
N VAL A 67 0.01 2.52 -4.76
CA VAL A 67 1.20 3.03 -5.42
C VAL A 67 2.37 2.06 -5.35
N ILE A 68 2.46 1.23 -4.29
CA ILE A 68 3.41 0.11 -4.24
C ILE A 68 3.08 -0.92 -5.32
N ALA A 69 1.82 -1.33 -5.44
CA ALA A 69 1.40 -2.28 -6.47
C ALA A 69 1.72 -1.75 -7.88
N GLU A 70 1.32 -0.51 -8.19
CA GLU A 70 1.63 0.18 -9.45
C GLU A 70 3.13 0.27 -9.72
N ALA A 71 3.94 0.64 -8.72
CA ALA A 71 5.39 0.78 -8.88
C ALA A 71 6.07 -0.53 -9.27
N LEU A 72 5.50 -1.67 -8.84
CA LEU A 72 6.02 -3.02 -9.03
C LEU A 72 5.34 -3.78 -10.19
N GLY A 73 4.58 -3.07 -11.04
CA GLY A 73 3.98 -3.65 -12.25
C GLY A 73 2.61 -4.30 -12.05
N GLY A 74 1.97 -4.09 -10.90
CA GLY A 74 0.53 -4.30 -10.75
C GLY A 74 -0.27 -3.17 -11.41
N LYS A 75 -1.60 -3.26 -11.29
CA LYS A 75 -2.53 -2.29 -11.89
C LYS A 75 -3.56 -1.81 -10.90
N VAL A 76 -3.75 -0.51 -10.84
CA VAL A 76 -4.78 0.18 -10.05
C VAL A 76 -5.73 0.91 -10.98
N ILE A 77 -7.02 0.81 -10.70
CA ILE A 77 -8.06 1.53 -11.43
C ILE A 77 -9.03 2.21 -10.46
N PRO A 78 -9.75 3.27 -10.89
CA PRO A 78 -11.01 3.64 -10.24
C PRO A 78 -11.96 2.46 -10.29
N TYR A 79 -12.45 2.01 -9.12
CA TYR A 79 -13.32 0.84 -9.07
C TYR A 79 -14.73 1.17 -9.60
N PRO A 80 -15.24 0.46 -10.62
CA PRO A 80 -16.56 0.76 -11.19
C PRO A 80 -17.73 0.65 -10.19
N GLY A 81 -17.56 -0.11 -9.10
CA GLY A 81 -18.55 -0.26 -8.04
C GLY A 81 -18.60 0.92 -7.06
N GLY A 82 -17.81 1.97 -7.27
CA GLY A 82 -17.81 3.18 -6.43
C GLY A 82 -17.00 3.03 -5.15
N PHE A 83 -17.32 3.87 -4.16
CA PHE A 83 -16.55 3.96 -2.92
C PHE A 83 -16.84 2.82 -1.95
N GLY A 84 -15.77 2.29 -1.35
CA GLY A 84 -15.84 1.54 -0.09
C GLY A 84 -15.79 2.52 1.07
N ILE A 85 -16.87 2.59 1.84
CA ILE A 85 -17.00 3.50 2.98
C ILE A 85 -17.45 2.72 4.22
N GLY A 86 -16.82 3.01 5.35
CA GLY A 86 -17.21 2.47 6.65
C GLY A 86 -16.37 1.27 7.06
N ILE A 87 -16.83 0.55 8.08
CA ILE A 87 -16.09 -0.62 8.60
C ILE A 87 -16.45 -1.84 7.77
N ARG A 88 -15.44 -2.55 7.26
CA ARG A 88 -15.59 -3.83 6.57
C ARG A 88 -14.71 -4.89 7.21
N THR A 89 -15.17 -6.14 7.17
CA THR A 89 -14.42 -7.30 7.66
C THR A 89 -13.68 -7.96 6.51
N SER A 90 -12.35 -7.90 6.54
CA SER A 90 -11.49 -8.50 5.53
C SER A 90 -10.84 -9.78 6.07
N LYS A 91 -10.83 -10.81 5.24
CA LYS A 91 -10.35 -12.16 5.58
C LYS A 91 -8.86 -12.29 5.33
N ILE A 92 -8.18 -12.98 6.23
CA ILE A 92 -6.76 -13.33 6.13
C ILE A 92 -6.64 -14.67 5.41
N ILE A 93 -6.03 -14.67 4.22
CA ILE A 93 -6.06 -15.82 3.31
C ILE A 93 -4.75 -16.60 3.19
N THR A 94 -3.69 -16.15 3.88
CA THR A 94 -2.40 -16.87 3.92
C THR A 94 -2.06 -17.32 5.33
N ASP A 95 -1.44 -18.50 5.46
CA ASP A 95 -1.05 -19.03 6.77
C ASP A 95 0.06 -18.23 7.45
N ASP A 96 0.93 -17.57 6.67
CA ASP A 96 1.95 -16.69 7.22
C ASP A 96 1.33 -15.48 7.94
N ALA A 97 0.36 -14.81 7.30
CA ALA A 97 -0.36 -13.69 7.92
C ALA A 97 -1.21 -14.10 9.13
N LYS A 98 -1.78 -15.32 9.15
CA LYS A 98 -2.58 -15.82 10.30
C LYS A 98 -1.77 -15.89 11.60
N LYS A 99 -0.44 -15.96 11.53
CA LYS A 99 0.44 -15.87 12.71
C LYS A 99 0.31 -14.53 13.44
N TYR A 100 0.01 -13.47 12.69
CA TYR A 100 -0.15 -12.11 13.20
C TYR A 100 -1.62 -11.74 13.42
N PHE A 101 -2.53 -12.31 12.62
CA PHE A 101 -3.96 -12.07 12.68
C PHE A 101 -4.70 -13.36 13.07
N THR A 102 -4.63 -13.71 14.35
CA THR A 102 -5.05 -15.04 14.86
C THR A 102 -6.54 -15.35 14.72
N ASN A 103 -7.38 -14.32 14.58
CA ASN A 103 -8.81 -14.49 14.33
C ASN A 103 -9.13 -14.81 12.86
N GLY A 104 -8.14 -14.80 11.96
CA GLY A 104 -8.33 -15.08 10.54
C GLY A 104 -9.03 -13.95 9.76
N GLU A 105 -9.35 -12.84 10.41
CA GLU A 105 -9.98 -11.67 9.82
C GLU A 105 -9.62 -10.40 10.61
N ILE A 106 -9.81 -9.25 9.97
CA ILE A 106 -9.64 -7.93 10.57
C ILE A 106 -10.76 -6.98 10.14
N ASN A 107 -11.18 -6.11 11.06
CA ASN A 107 -12.10 -5.02 10.75
C ASN A 107 -11.29 -3.78 10.37
N LEU A 108 -11.55 -3.24 9.20
CA LEU A 108 -10.83 -2.10 8.64
C LEU A 108 -11.80 -0.98 8.30
N LEU A 109 -11.35 0.26 8.51
CA LEU A 109 -12.04 1.44 8.00
C LEU A 109 -11.69 1.63 6.52
N TYR A 110 -12.69 1.49 5.67
CA TYR A 110 -12.60 1.75 4.24
C TYR A 110 -12.96 3.21 3.97
N LEU A 111 -12.08 3.86 3.20
CA LEU A 111 -12.33 5.14 2.55
C LEU A 111 -11.47 5.18 1.28
N HIS A 112 -11.86 4.40 0.28
CA HIS A 112 -11.19 4.39 -1.01
C HIS A 112 -12.17 4.05 -2.14
N HIS A 113 -11.87 4.59 -3.31
CA HIS A 113 -12.56 4.28 -4.57
C HIS A 113 -11.68 3.42 -5.46
N ASP A 114 -10.38 3.73 -5.51
CA ASP A 114 -9.46 3.00 -6.37
C ASP A 114 -9.13 1.63 -5.76
N GLN A 115 -8.88 0.64 -6.62
CA GLN A 115 -8.51 -0.71 -6.23
C GLN A 115 -7.36 -1.23 -7.08
N VAL A 116 -6.49 -2.02 -6.45
CA VAL A 116 -5.59 -2.92 -7.19
C VAL A 116 -6.46 -3.98 -7.85
N VAL A 117 -6.27 -4.21 -9.15
CA VAL A 117 -7.00 -5.21 -9.95
C VAL A 117 -6.08 -6.23 -10.61
N GLU A 118 -4.79 -5.95 -10.68
CA GLU A 118 -3.74 -6.89 -11.09
C GLU A 118 -2.59 -6.78 -10.08
N LEU A 119 -2.16 -7.90 -9.50
CA LEU A 119 -1.06 -7.92 -8.55
C LEU A 119 0.30 -7.82 -9.25
N PRO A 120 1.32 -7.24 -8.61
CA PRO A 120 2.71 -7.46 -9.00
C PRO A 120 3.03 -8.96 -9.08
N LYS A 121 3.91 -9.36 -10.00
CA LYS A 121 4.22 -10.76 -10.30
C LYS A 121 4.57 -11.60 -9.06
N ASP A 122 5.35 -11.04 -8.15
CA ASP A 122 5.88 -11.74 -6.97
C ASP A 122 5.11 -11.41 -5.68
N ALA A 123 3.99 -10.67 -5.78
CA ALA A 123 3.17 -10.31 -4.63
C ALA A 123 2.25 -11.47 -4.21
N ILE A 124 2.04 -11.59 -2.90
CA ILE A 124 1.10 -12.54 -2.31
C ILE A 124 -0.03 -11.73 -1.67
N CYS A 125 -1.25 -11.89 -2.16
CA CYS A 125 -2.43 -11.34 -1.50
C CYS A 125 -2.69 -12.12 -0.21
N PHE A 126 -2.66 -11.43 0.92
CA PHE A 126 -2.94 -12.01 2.22
C PHE A 126 -4.27 -11.52 2.80
N LEU A 127 -4.90 -10.49 2.21
CA LEU A 127 -6.12 -9.88 2.71
C LEU A 127 -7.13 -9.58 1.58
N THR A 128 -8.38 -10.01 1.76
CA THR A 128 -9.47 -9.82 0.78
C THR A 128 -10.83 -9.66 1.44
N ASP A 129 -11.77 -8.99 0.77
CA ASP A 129 -13.19 -9.09 1.06
C ASP A 129 -14.05 -9.15 -0.23
N ASP A 130 -15.36 -8.99 -0.08
CA ASP A 130 -16.35 -9.00 -1.17
C ASP A 130 -16.34 -7.72 -2.03
N PHE A 131 -15.76 -6.63 -1.53
CA PHE A 131 -15.66 -5.34 -2.20
C PHE A 131 -14.28 -5.16 -2.85
N CYS A 132 -13.20 -5.51 -2.14
CA CYS A 132 -11.80 -5.35 -2.53
C CYS A 132 -11.08 -6.71 -2.51
N LYS A 133 -10.82 -7.25 -3.71
CA LYS A 133 -10.17 -8.55 -3.90
C LYS A 133 -8.70 -8.56 -3.45
N TYR A 134 -8.02 -7.43 -3.59
CA TYR A 134 -6.59 -7.27 -3.27
C TYR A 134 -6.43 -6.16 -2.23
N GLY A 135 -6.91 -6.45 -1.01
CA GLY A 135 -6.92 -5.50 0.12
C GLY A 135 -5.60 -5.45 0.90
N GLY A 136 -4.72 -6.42 0.68
CA GLY A 136 -3.39 -6.50 1.32
C GLY A 136 -2.58 -7.65 0.75
#